data_AF-A0AAD1P043-F1
#
_entry.id   AF-A0AAD1P043-F1
#
_cell.length_a   1.000
_cell.length_b   1.000
_cell.length_c   1.000
_cell.angle_alpha   90.00
_cell.angle_beta   90.00
_cell.angle_gamma   90.00
#
_symmetry.space_group_name_H-M   'P 1'
#
loop_
_entity.id
_entity.type
_entity.pdbx_description
1 polymer ?
#
loop_
_entity_poly.entity_id
_entity_poly.type
_entity_poly.pdbx_seq_one_letter_code
_entity_poly.pdbx_strand_id
1 'polypeptide(L)'
;MFAPSLNIFAVLTAFFGIYLGFHEAIKGIILNVLSRIIDVEKINPLVLTLGICTFIVITLVIWVSFRVSVLVFFQLGSPLYGIVSCIIPFFLIYKVTQLEKLRGLKTWLILLYGILLCLSPLLKLID
;
A
#
# COMPACT_ATOMS: atom_id res chain seq x y z
N MET A 1 21.65 -25.05 -11.09
CA MET A 1 21.06 -24.34 -12.24
C MET A 1 19.59 -23.93 -12.04
N PHE A 2 18.79 -24.65 -11.22
CA PHE A 2 17.36 -24.34 -11.00
C PHE A 2 17.04 -23.13 -10.08
N ALA A 3 17.92 -22.80 -9.14
CA ALA A 3 17.72 -21.72 -8.17
C ALA A 3 17.51 -20.30 -8.75
N PRO A 4 18.29 -19.82 -9.75
CA PRO A 4 18.10 -18.47 -10.29
C PRO A 4 16.77 -18.31 -11.04
N SER A 5 16.31 -19.34 -11.75
CA SER A 5 15.03 -19.30 -12.46
C SER A 5 13.86 -19.18 -11.48
N LEU A 6 13.87 -19.97 -10.40
CA LEU A 6 12.84 -19.91 -9.35
C LEU A 6 12.77 -18.53 -8.69
N ASN A 7 13.92 -17.88 -8.48
CA ASN A 7 13.96 -16.54 -7.89
C ASN A 7 13.30 -15.49 -8.81
N ILE A 8 13.55 -15.56 -10.12
CA ILE A 8 12.89 -14.69 -11.10
C ILE A 8 11.37 -14.92 -11.11
N PHE A 9 10.92 -16.17 -11.12
CA PHE A 9 9.50 -16.48 -11.06
C PHE A 9 8.83 -16.01 -9.76
N ALA A 10 9.52 -16.14 -8.62
CA ALA A 10 9.03 -15.65 -7.34
C ALA A 10 8.84 -14.12 -7.35
N VAL A 11 9.85 -13.38 -7.83
CA VAL A 11 9.78 -11.92 -7.95
C VAL A 11 8.66 -11.48 -8.91
N LEU A 12 8.53 -12.14 -10.06
CA LEU A 12 7.45 -11.85 -11.01
C LEU A 12 6.06 -12.11 -10.40
N THR A 13 5.91 -13.22 -9.70
CA THR A 13 4.63 -13.58 -9.05
C THR A 13 4.25 -12.56 -7.98
N ALA A 14 5.21 -12.18 -7.12
CA ALA A 14 4.99 -11.15 -6.11
C ALA A 14 4.65 -9.79 -6.74
N PHE A 15 5.35 -9.42 -7.82
CA PHE A 15 5.09 -8.20 -8.57
C PHE A 15 3.66 -8.18 -9.14
N PHE A 16 3.22 -9.24 -9.83
CA PHE A 16 1.88 -9.29 -10.38
C PHE A 16 0.78 -9.29 -9.31
N GLY A 17 1.01 -9.96 -8.18
CA GLY A 17 0.08 -9.91 -7.05
C GLY A 17 -0.13 -8.49 -6.52
N ILE A 18 0.95 -7.75 -6.30
CA ILE A 18 0.89 -6.35 -5.85
C ILE A 18 0.30 -5.45 -6.94
N TYR A 19 0.70 -5.64 -8.20
CA TYR A 19 0.19 -4.89 -9.35
C TYR A 19 -1.33 -4.99 -9.48
N LEU A 20 -1.89 -6.20 -9.43
CA LEU A 20 -3.33 -6.42 -9.52
C LEU A 20 -4.07 -5.76 -8.34
N GLY A 21 -3.54 -5.91 -7.12
CA GLY A 21 -4.11 -5.24 -5.94
C GLY A 21 -4.12 -3.72 -6.06
N PHE A 22 -3.03 -3.14 -6.56
CA PHE A 22 -2.92 -1.70 -6.79
C PHE A 22 -3.86 -1.21 -7.91
N HIS A 23 -3.94 -1.97 -9.00
CA HIS A 23 -4.84 -1.68 -10.12
C HIS A 23 -6.30 -1.62 -9.66
N GLU A 24 -6.78 -2.63 -8.93
CA GLU A 24 -8.14 -2.64 -8.39
C GLU A 24 -8.37 -1.54 -7.34
N ALA A 25 -7.38 -1.23 -6.50
CA ALA A 25 -7.47 -0.12 -5.55
C ALA A 25 -7.65 1.23 -6.26
N ILE A 26 -6.83 1.54 -7.27
CA ILE A 26 -6.96 2.77 -8.07
C ILE A 26 -8.31 2.80 -8.78
N LYS A 27 -8.70 1.70 -9.42
CA LYS A 27 -9.98 1.60 -10.11
C LYS A 27 -11.15 1.88 -9.16
N GLY A 28 -11.14 1.29 -7.96
CA GLY A 28 -12.14 1.57 -6.93
C GLY A 28 -12.17 3.03 -6.50
N ILE A 29 -11.00 3.65 -6.27
CA ILE A 29 -10.91 5.08 -5.92
C ILE A 29 -11.47 5.95 -7.05
N ILE A 30 -11.04 5.73 -8.29
CA ILE A 30 -11.49 6.52 -9.45
C ILE A 30 -12.99 6.35 -9.65
N LEU A 31 -13.52 5.13 -9.62
CA LEU A 31 -14.96 4.90 -9.76
C LEU A 31 -15.75 5.57 -8.64
N ASN A 32 -15.30 5.50 -7.39
CA ASN A 32 -15.95 6.16 -6.27
C ASN A 32 -15.97 7.70 -6.42
N VAL A 33 -14.86 8.29 -6.86
CA VAL A 33 -14.78 9.74 -7.10
C VAL A 33 -15.61 10.16 -8.32
N LEU A 34 -15.52 9.39 -9.41
CA LEU A 34 -16.17 9.72 -10.67
C LEU A 34 -17.69 9.51 -10.59
N SER A 35 -18.15 8.48 -9.88
CA SER A 35 -19.56 8.26 -9.55
C SER A 35 -20.20 9.44 -8.80
N ARG A 36 -19.39 10.23 -8.07
CA ARG A 36 -19.87 11.44 -7.38
C ARG A 36 -20.09 12.63 -8.33
N ILE A 37 -19.50 12.62 -9.53
CA ILE A 37 -19.47 13.78 -10.44
C ILE A 37 -20.17 13.48 -11.78
N ILE A 38 -20.05 12.25 -12.29
CA ILE A 38 -20.58 11.78 -13.59
C ILE A 38 -21.24 10.41 -13.40
N ASP A 39 -22.32 10.18 -14.16
CA ASP A 39 -23.03 8.91 -14.17
C ASP A 39 -22.12 7.75 -14.61
N VAL A 40 -22.05 6.70 -13.77
CA VAL A 40 -21.08 5.59 -13.88
C VAL A 40 -21.28 4.81 -15.19
N GLU A 41 -22.49 4.82 -15.72
CA GLU A 41 -22.87 4.07 -16.93
C GLU A 41 -22.22 4.58 -18.23
N LYS A 42 -21.63 5.78 -18.24
CA LYS A 42 -20.94 6.33 -19.42
C LYS A 42 -19.44 6.06 -19.45
N ILE A 43 -18.88 5.47 -18.40
CA ILE A 43 -17.42 5.27 -18.29
C ILE A 43 -17.05 3.98 -19.02
N ASN A 44 -16.24 4.09 -20.07
CA ASN A 44 -15.73 2.90 -20.76
C ASN A 44 -14.70 2.18 -19.85
N PRO A 45 -15.01 0.97 -19.34
CA PRO A 45 -14.13 0.27 -18.40
C PRO A 45 -12.78 -0.10 -19.01
N LEU A 46 -12.73 -0.27 -20.35
CA LEU A 46 -11.51 -0.58 -21.08
C LEU A 46 -10.56 0.63 -21.09
N VAL A 47 -11.08 1.84 -21.34
CA VAL A 47 -10.29 3.08 -21.32
C VAL A 47 -9.77 3.37 -19.91
N LEU A 48 -10.60 3.15 -18.89
CA LEU A 48 -10.19 3.31 -17.49
C LEU A 48 -9.05 2.35 -17.13
N THR A 49 -9.22 1.06 -17.41
CA THR A 49 -8.21 0.03 -17.15
C THR A 49 -6.91 0.34 -17.90
N LEU A 50 -7.00 0.67 -19.20
CA LEU A 50 -5.84 1.03 -20.01
C LEU A 50 -5.12 2.25 -19.43
N GLY A 51 -5.87 3.27 -19.01
CA GLY A 51 -5.32 4.47 -18.38
C GLY A 51 -4.58 4.16 -17.08
N ILE A 52 -5.15 3.32 -16.21
CA ILE A 52 -4.50 2.89 -14.96
C ILE A 52 -3.23 2.08 -15.27
N CYS A 53 -3.30 1.11 -16.19
CA CYS A 53 -2.14 0.33 -16.62
C CYS A 53 -1.01 1.24 -17.14
N THR A 54 -1.34 2.17 -18.05
CA THR A 54 -0.37 3.13 -18.60
C THR A 54 0.22 4.02 -17.51
N PHE A 55 -0.59 4.50 -16.57
CA PHE A 55 -0.14 5.30 -15.44
C PHE A 55 0.85 4.55 -14.54
N ILE A 56 0.55 3.29 -14.20
CA ILE A 56 1.42 2.45 -13.37
C ILE A 56 2.76 2.22 -14.08
N VAL A 57 2.73 1.82 -15.35
CA VAL A 57 3.94 1.54 -16.14
C VAL A 57 4.80 2.80 -16.28
N ILE A 58 4.21 3.95 -16.61
CA ILE A 58 4.95 5.22 -16.71
C ILE A 58 5.60 5.57 -15.38
N THR A 59 4.86 5.46 -14.27
CA THR A 59 5.39 5.75 -12.93
C THR A 59 6.58 4.85 -12.59
N LEU A 60 6.48 3.55 -12.88
CA LEU A 60 7.57 2.58 -12.67
C LEU A 60 8.77 2.86 -13.57
N VAL A 61 8.55 3.23 -14.84
CA VAL A 61 9.63 3.58 -15.79
C VAL A 61 10.38 4.82 -15.30
N ILE A 62 9.65 5.88 -14.94
CA ILE A 62 10.23 7.11 -14.37
C ILE A 62 11.06 6.76 -13.13
N TRP A 63 10.50 5.99 -12.21
CA TRP A 63 11.18 5.56 -10.99
C TRP A 63 12.53 4.88 -11.28
N VAL A 64 12.54 3.90 -12.20
CA VAL A 64 13.74 3.16 -12.59
C VAL A 64 14.76 4.07 -13.29
N SER A 65 14.30 4.99 -14.14
CA SER A 65 15.16 5.95 -14.85
C SER A 65 15.86 6.93 -13.91
N PHE A 66 15.20 7.38 -12.85
CA PHE A 66 15.77 8.33 -11.89
C PHE A 66 16.79 7.70 -10.91
N ARG A 67 17.00 6.37 -10.96
CA ARG A 67 17.93 5.63 -10.07
C ARG A 67 17.73 5.97 -8.59
N VAL A 68 16.50 6.36 -8.21
CA VAL A 68 16.21 6.70 -6.82
C VAL A 68 16.45 5.45 -5.98
N SER A 69 17.16 5.64 -4.87
CA SER A 69 17.51 4.52 -3.99
C SER A 69 16.23 3.88 -3.46
N VAL A 70 16.04 2.59 -3.80
CA VAL A 70 14.96 1.75 -3.27
C VAL A 70 14.98 1.75 -1.73
N LEU A 71 16.16 1.97 -1.14
CA LEU A 71 16.35 2.06 0.31
C LEU A 71 15.54 3.19 0.95
N VAL A 72 15.42 4.34 0.29
CA VAL A 72 14.66 5.50 0.79
C VAL A 72 13.17 5.17 0.81
N PHE A 73 12.67 4.46 -0.20
CA PHE A 73 11.29 3.98 -0.21
C PHE A 73 11.04 2.92 0.86
N PHE A 74 12.02 2.08 1.16
CA PHE A 74 11.90 1.12 2.24
C PHE A 74 11.87 1.82 3.61
N GLN A 75 12.68 2.87 3.79
CA GLN A 75 12.70 3.70 5.00
C GLN A 75 11.38 4.45 5.20
N LEU A 76 10.79 5.00 4.15
CA LEU A 76 9.47 5.67 4.20
C LEU A 76 8.31 4.67 4.27
N GLY A 77 8.47 3.50 3.66
CA GLY A 77 7.49 2.43 3.65
C GLY A 77 7.24 1.84 5.04
N SER A 78 8.26 1.79 5.90
CA SER A 78 8.13 1.27 7.28
C SER A 78 7.16 2.11 8.14
N PRO A 79 7.30 3.43 8.26
CA PRO A 79 6.31 4.28 8.92
C PRO A 79 4.93 4.21 8.29
N LEU A 80 4.85 4.25 6.96
CA LEU A 80 3.55 4.17 6.26
C LEU A 80 2.84 2.85 6.58
N TYR A 81 3.58 1.74 6.57
CA TYR A 81 3.03 0.44 6.93
C TYR A 81 2.59 0.40 8.40
N GLY A 82 3.38 0.93 9.33
CA GLY A 82 3.00 1.02 10.75
C GLY A 82 1.73 1.85 10.97
N ILE A 83 1.58 2.98 10.26
CA ILE A 83 0.38 3.81 10.33
C ILE A 83 -0.83 3.03 9.81
N VAL A 84 -0.74 2.49 8.59
CA VAL A 84 -1.88 1.85 7.92
C VAL A 84 -2.29 0.54 8.62
N SER A 85 -1.32 -0.26 9.07
CA SER A 85 -1.58 -1.57 9.66
C SER A 85 -1.87 -1.55 11.16
N CYS A 86 -1.35 -0.58 11.93
CA CYS A 86 -1.50 -0.56 13.39
C CYS A 86 -2.29 0.65 13.91
N ILE A 87 -2.01 1.86 13.41
CA ILE A 87 -2.65 3.08 13.92
C ILE A 87 -4.10 3.19 13.45
N ILE A 88 -4.39 2.88 12.18
CA ILE A 88 -5.77 2.88 11.64
C ILE A 88 -6.70 1.94 12.42
N PRO A 89 -6.39 0.63 12.62
CA PRO A 89 -7.26 -0.26 13.38
C PRO A 89 -7.37 0.15 14.86
N PHE A 90 -6.29 0.67 15.46
CA PHE A 90 -6.37 1.25 16.80
C PHE A 90 -7.42 2.37 16.86
N PHE A 91 -7.35 3.32 15.92
CA PHE A 91 -8.31 4.43 15.85
C PHE A 91 -9.75 3.94 15.61
N LEU A 92 -9.93 2.93 14.74
CA LEU A 92 -11.24 2.32 14.47
C LEU A 92 -11.84 1.66 15.72
N ILE A 93 -11.06 0.95 16.53
CA ILE A 93 -11.52 0.32 17.77
C ILE A 93 -11.99 1.37 18.80
N TYR A 94 -11.36 2.55 18.83
CA TYR A 94 -11.77 3.63 19.71
C TYR A 94 -12.95 4.46 19.17
N LYS A 95 -13.13 4.53 17.86
CA LYS A 95 -14.25 5.26 17.26
C LYS A 95 -15.54 4.44 17.18
N VAL A 96 -15.44 3.13 16.93
CA VAL A 96 -16.60 2.28 16.68
C VAL A 96 -16.97 1.49 17.93
N THR A 97 -18.15 1.76 18.48
CA THR A 97 -18.69 1.13 19.70
C THR A 97 -18.81 -0.39 19.60
N GLN A 98 -19.02 -0.93 18.38
CA GLN A 98 -19.09 -2.38 18.16
C GLN A 98 -17.77 -3.12 18.40
N LEU A 99 -16.64 -2.40 18.37
CA LEU A 99 -15.31 -2.95 18.62
C LEU A 99 -14.87 -2.75 20.08
N GLU A 100 -15.73 -2.24 20.95
CA GLU A 100 -15.41 -2.04 22.38
C GLU A 100 -14.99 -3.33 23.08
N LYS A 101 -15.53 -4.47 22.67
CA LYS A 101 -15.14 -5.79 23.20
C LYS A 101 -13.67 -6.13 22.94
N LEU A 102 -13.06 -5.51 21.94
CA LEU A 102 -11.64 -5.67 21.62
C LEU A 102 -10.75 -4.65 22.34
N ARG A 103 -11.33 -3.65 23.03
CA ARG A 103 -10.56 -2.69 23.82
C ARG A 103 -9.93 -3.40 25.01
N GLY A 104 -8.60 -3.38 25.06
CA GLY A 104 -7.85 -3.91 26.19
C GLY A 104 -6.36 -3.73 25.98
N LEU A 105 -5.57 -4.40 26.83
CA LEU A 105 -4.10 -4.36 26.78
C LEU A 105 -3.54 -4.73 25.40
N LYS A 106 -4.19 -5.67 24.71
CA LYS A 106 -3.80 -6.10 23.35
C LYS A 106 -3.84 -4.94 22.34
N THR A 107 -4.85 -4.07 22.42
CA THR A 107 -4.98 -2.89 21.54
C THR A 107 -3.86 -1.89 21.78
N TRP A 108 -3.47 -1.70 23.04
CA TRP A 108 -2.35 -0.83 23.41
C TRP A 108 -1.01 -1.38 22.92
N LEU A 109 -0.80 -2.70 22.98
CA LEU A 109 0.38 -3.35 22.42
C LEU A 109 0.49 -3.16 20.89
N ILE A 110 -0.63 -3.21 20.17
CA ILE A 110 -0.66 -2.96 18.72
C ILE A 110 -0.24 -1.51 18.41
N LEU A 111 -0.73 -0.53 19.19
CA LEU A 111 -0.33 0.87 19.05
C LEU A 111 1.17 1.05 19.30
N LEU A 112 1.68 0.46 20.38
CA LEU A 112 3.10 0.52 20.73
C LEU A 112 3.97 -0.07 19.62
N TYR A 113 3.58 -1.21 19.05
CA TYR A 113 4.28 -1.81 17.91
C TYR A 113 4.25 -0.91 16.66
N GLY A 114 3.11 -0.28 16.37
CA GLY A 114 2.99 0.68 15.28
C GLY A 114 3.91 1.91 15.43
N ILE A 115 3.99 2.46 16.65
CA ILE A 115 4.90 3.58 16.95
C ILE A 115 6.36 3.13 16.80
N LEU A 116 6.71 1.94 17.29
CA LEU A 116 8.06 1.38 17.16
C LEU A 116 8.47 1.20 15.69
N LEU A 117 7.56 0.70 14.85
CA LEU A 117 7.77 0.59 13.40
C LEU A 117 7.97 1.95 12.71
N CYS A 118 7.27 2.99 13.18
CA CYS A 118 7.44 4.35 12.68
C CYS A 118 8.76 4.99 13.14
N LEU A 119 9.28 4.61 14.31
CA LEU A 119 10.56 5.08 14.84
C LEU A 119 11.77 4.34 14.24
N SER A 120 11.55 3.19 13.58
CA SER A 120 12.61 2.37 12.96
C SER A 120 13.55 3.15 12.01
N PRO A 121 13.08 4.01 11.09
CA PRO A 121 13.98 4.82 10.27
C PRO A 121 14.79 5.86 11.06
N LEU A 122 14.30 6.35 12.21
CA LEU A 122 15.03 7.28 13.08
C LEU A 122 16.14 6.57 13.87
N LEU A 123 15.90 5.34 14.32
CA LEU A 123 16.93 4.53 14.98
C LEU A 123 18.10 4.24 14.02
N LYS A 124 17.81 3.97 12.75
CA LYS A 124 18.83 3.76 11.71
C LYS A 124 19.62 5.03 11.34
N LEU A 125 19.18 6.20 11.79
CA LEU A 125 19.89 7.48 11.63
C LEU A 125 20.73 7.85 12.87
N ILE A 126 20.54 7.15 14.00
CA ILE A 126 21.25 7.38 15.26
C ILE A 126 22.48 6.46 15.41
N ASP A 127 22.52 5.35 14.67
CA ASP A 127 23.69 4.48 14.43
C ASP A 127 24.59 5.08 13.34
#